data_AF-A0A0P9AG53-F1
#
_entry.id   AF-A0A0P9AG53-F1
#
_cell.length_a   1.000
_cell.length_b   1.000
_cell.length_c   1.000
_cell.angle_alpha   90.00
_cell.angle_beta   90.00
_cell.angle_gamma   90.00
#
_symmetry.space_group_name_H-M   'P 1'
#
loop_
_entity.id
_entity.type
_entity.pdbx_description
1 polymer ?
#
loop_
_entity_poly.entity_id
_entity_poly.type
_entity_poly.pdbx_seq_one_letter_code
_entity_poly.pdbx_strand_id
1 'polypeptide(L)'
;MFKESNIMNFFLQKRFSTKHKTEKFIGWARENAVMFDYLDGMNADIEKLSVLDNLLADKRVVYLGEEDHWIHEKNQYRILMLRYLFSRGWRYVGEELGWSDGIRISRYLETGDLSHLDRIATFGYRGDVREDREDKPTGILKDSSDNYPVEEFKAEQIRFIKALKNINGNCLEGSRRIHFFGFDVNAVPGGGYKDIQELLSSVQNLSALSELQKL
;
A
#
# COMPACT_ATOMS: atom_id res chain seq x y z
N MET A 1 37.13 39.67 -30.04
CA MET A 1 37.69 39.05 -28.83
C MET A 1 37.01 39.68 -27.60
N PHE A 2 35.81 39.22 -27.22
CA PHE A 2 35.07 39.52 -25.95
C PHE A 2 33.66 38.89 -26.09
N LYS A 3 33.53 37.57 -25.95
CA LYS A 3 32.21 36.89 -25.86
C LYS A 3 32.20 35.66 -24.91
N GLU A 4 33.36 35.08 -24.60
CA GLU A 4 33.42 33.88 -23.76
C GLU A 4 33.34 34.15 -22.24
N SER A 5 33.84 35.30 -21.74
CA SER A 5 33.88 35.56 -20.29
C SER A 5 32.50 35.83 -19.66
N ASN A 6 31.56 36.41 -20.42
CA ASN A 6 30.21 36.71 -19.93
C ASN A 6 29.33 35.46 -19.78
N ILE A 7 29.52 34.46 -20.65
CA ILE A 7 28.78 33.19 -20.56
C ILE A 7 29.27 32.39 -19.35
N MET A 8 30.59 32.32 -19.15
CA MET A 8 31.18 31.60 -18.03
C MET A 8 30.82 32.24 -16.68
N ASN A 9 30.81 33.58 -16.60
CA ASN A 9 30.35 34.30 -15.41
C ASN A 9 28.87 34.07 -15.13
N PHE A 10 27.99 34.08 -16.15
CA PHE A 10 26.56 33.80 -15.96
C PHE A 10 26.30 32.38 -15.43
N PHE A 11 26.99 31.37 -15.97
CA PHE A 11 26.86 29.99 -15.48
C PHE A 11 27.40 29.82 -14.06
N LEU A 12 28.53 30.43 -13.71
CA LEU A 12 29.06 30.43 -12.35
C LEU A 12 28.10 31.13 -11.39
N GLN A 13 27.61 32.33 -11.72
CA GLN A 13 26.70 33.09 -10.86
C GLN A 13 25.36 32.37 -10.64
N LYS A 14 24.79 31.76 -11.70
CA LYS A 14 23.60 30.88 -11.55
C LYS A 14 23.91 29.68 -10.68
N ARG A 15 25.05 29.02 -10.86
CA ARG A 15 25.44 27.82 -10.08
C ARG A 15 25.68 28.15 -8.60
N PHE A 16 26.29 29.30 -8.29
CA PHE A 16 26.42 29.82 -6.93
C PHE A 16 25.07 30.21 -6.32
N SER A 17 24.18 30.84 -7.11
CA SER A 17 22.82 31.17 -6.67
C SER A 17 21.99 29.92 -6.35
N THR A 18 22.08 28.88 -7.17
CA THR A 18 21.39 27.60 -6.92
C THR A 18 21.96 26.89 -5.70
N LYS A 19 23.29 26.84 -5.54
CA LYS A 19 23.94 26.23 -4.37
C LYS A 19 23.49 26.89 -3.06
N HIS A 20 23.48 28.22 -3.01
CA HIS A 20 23.02 28.97 -1.84
C HIS A 20 21.54 28.71 -1.51
N LYS A 21 20.68 28.62 -2.54
CA LYS A 21 19.26 28.27 -2.34
C LYS A 21 19.10 26.85 -1.82
N THR A 22 19.87 25.89 -2.34
CA THR A 22 19.88 24.51 -1.86
C THR A 22 20.34 24.43 -0.41
N GLU A 23 21.42 25.12 -0.04
CA GLU A 23 21.92 25.15 1.35
C GLU A 23 20.89 25.75 2.30
N LYS A 24 20.24 26.86 1.92
CA LYS A 24 19.13 27.43 2.70
C LYS A 24 17.96 26.47 2.86
N PHE A 25 17.56 25.80 1.78
CA PHE A 25 16.49 24.82 1.84
C PHE A 25 16.85 23.64 2.75
N ILE A 26 18.07 23.11 2.65
CA ILE A 26 18.54 22.03 3.52
C ILE A 26 18.57 22.48 4.98
N GLY A 27 19.02 23.70 5.27
CA GLY A 27 19.00 24.27 6.62
C GLY A 27 17.58 24.33 7.18
N TRP A 28 16.67 24.95 6.42
CA TRP A 28 15.26 25.01 6.79
C TRP A 28 14.64 23.62 6.97
N ALA A 29 14.88 22.68 6.05
CA ALA A 29 14.33 21.33 6.12
C ALA A 29 14.82 20.59 7.37
N ARG A 30 16.10 20.72 7.73
CA ARG A 30 16.65 20.12 8.96
C ARG A 30 16.05 20.72 10.22
N GLU A 31 15.84 22.03 10.24
CA GLU A 31 15.24 22.73 11.39
C GLU A 31 13.75 22.39 11.58
N ASN A 32 13.04 22.02 10.51
CA ASN A 32 11.61 21.77 10.53
C ASN A 32 11.22 20.29 10.38
N ALA A 33 12.20 19.38 10.22
CA ALA A 33 11.95 17.96 10.09
C ALA A 33 11.62 17.31 11.44
N VAL A 34 10.67 16.37 11.43
CA VAL A 34 10.49 15.44 12.54
C VAL A 34 11.52 14.33 12.40
N MET A 35 12.48 14.29 13.32
CA MET A 35 13.60 13.36 13.25
C MET A 35 13.31 12.03 13.94
N PHE A 36 13.58 10.95 13.21
CA PHE A 36 13.64 9.58 13.72
C PHE A 36 15.08 9.07 13.58
N ASP A 37 15.67 8.61 14.69
CA ASP A 37 17.06 8.10 14.69
C ASP A 37 17.16 6.77 13.94
N TYR A 38 16.10 5.97 14.01
CA TYR A 38 15.92 4.73 13.25
C TYR A 38 14.44 4.54 12.92
N LEU A 39 14.17 3.90 11.79
CA LEU A 39 12.81 3.60 11.35
C LEU A 39 12.38 2.20 11.83
N ASP A 40 11.84 2.15 13.04
CA ASP A 40 11.14 0.97 13.58
C ASP A 40 9.65 1.29 13.67
N GLY A 41 8.87 0.79 12.71
CA GLY A 41 7.45 1.08 12.63
C GLY A 41 6.67 0.65 13.87
N MET A 42 7.04 -0.48 14.47
CA MET A 42 6.30 -1.06 15.59
C MET A 42 6.61 -0.42 16.94
N ASN A 43 7.82 0.08 17.12
CA ASN A 43 8.27 0.59 18.43
C ASN A 43 8.61 2.08 18.45
N ALA A 44 8.74 2.73 17.29
CA ALA A 44 9.00 4.17 17.25
C ALA A 44 7.87 4.95 17.94
N ASP A 45 8.29 6.08 18.53
CA ASP A 45 7.41 7.02 19.21
C ASP A 45 6.49 7.72 18.21
N ILE A 46 5.21 7.35 18.25
CA ILE A 46 4.16 7.92 17.40
C ILE A 46 3.83 9.37 17.77
N GLU A 47 4.14 9.83 18.98
CA GLU A 47 3.82 11.18 19.42
C GLU A 47 4.71 12.24 18.75
N LYS A 48 5.86 11.83 18.20
CA LYS A 48 6.65 12.67 17.28
C LYS A 48 5.84 13.14 16.07
N LEU A 49 4.81 12.40 15.66
CA LEU A 49 3.92 12.75 14.56
C LEU A 49 2.76 13.67 14.97
N SER A 50 2.65 14.08 16.23
CA SER A 50 1.59 15.01 16.71
C SER A 50 1.55 16.36 15.96
N VAL A 51 2.64 16.73 15.27
CA VAL A 51 2.64 17.87 14.34
C VAL A 51 1.58 17.76 13.24
N LEU A 52 1.11 16.55 12.95
CA LEU A 52 0.06 16.28 11.97
C LEU A 52 -1.36 16.47 12.53
N ASP A 53 -1.55 16.59 13.85
CA ASP A 53 -2.87 16.62 14.49
C ASP A 53 -3.75 17.74 13.87
N ASN A 54 -3.19 18.94 13.69
CA ASN A 54 -3.89 20.07 13.09
C ASN A 54 -4.19 19.86 11.59
N LEU A 55 -3.33 19.15 10.87
CA LEU A 55 -3.53 18.87 9.44
C LEU A 55 -4.60 17.81 9.21
N LEU A 56 -4.71 16.88 10.16
CA LEU A 56 -5.67 15.78 10.16
C LEU A 56 -7.01 16.15 10.78
N ALA A 57 -7.11 17.32 11.42
CA ALA A 57 -8.35 17.84 11.98
C ALA A 57 -9.46 17.81 10.93
N ASP A 58 -10.60 17.24 11.32
CA ASP A 58 -11.82 17.07 10.51
C ASP A 58 -11.65 16.26 9.21
N LYS A 59 -10.52 15.57 9.03
CA LYS A 59 -10.34 14.67 7.88
C LYS A 59 -10.98 13.32 8.14
N ARG A 60 -11.55 12.75 7.08
CA ARG A 60 -12.16 11.40 7.08
C ARG A 60 -11.40 10.39 6.26
N VAL A 61 -10.52 10.86 5.38
CA VAL A 61 -9.68 10.06 4.49
C VAL A 61 -8.28 10.64 4.50
N VAL A 62 -7.27 9.78 4.60
CA VAL A 62 -5.85 10.13 4.49
C VAL A 62 -5.25 9.20 3.43
N TYR A 63 -4.54 9.78 2.48
CA TYR A 63 -3.76 9.02 1.52
C TYR A 63 -2.34 8.88 2.05
N LEU A 64 -1.89 7.64 2.22
CA LEU A 64 -0.51 7.31 2.53
C LEU A 64 0.11 6.73 1.27
N GLY A 65 0.87 7.56 0.55
CA GLY A 65 1.58 7.11 -0.64
C GLY A 65 2.81 6.29 -0.29
N GLU A 66 3.25 5.47 -1.25
CA GLU A 66 4.59 4.90 -1.28
C GLU A 66 5.33 5.42 -2.53
N GLU A 67 6.65 5.62 -2.41
CA GLU A 67 7.46 6.08 -3.55
C GLU A 67 7.58 4.99 -4.62
N ASP A 68 7.80 3.76 -4.17
CA ASP A 68 8.07 2.61 -5.02
C ASP A 68 7.62 1.31 -4.31
N HIS A 69 7.20 0.31 -5.09
CA HIS A 69 6.75 -0.97 -4.57
C HIS A 69 7.89 -1.81 -3.95
N TRP A 70 9.15 -1.51 -4.26
CA TRP A 70 10.32 -2.37 -4.01
C TRP A 70 11.25 -1.87 -2.91
N ILE A 71 10.79 -0.92 -2.08
CA ILE A 71 11.53 -0.40 -0.92
C ILE A 71 11.08 -1.13 0.34
N HIS A 72 11.99 -1.83 1.03
CA HIS A 72 11.68 -2.59 2.25
C HIS A 72 11.21 -1.66 3.40
N GLU A 73 11.90 -0.53 3.56
CA GLU A 73 11.67 0.46 4.62
C GLU A 73 10.26 1.07 4.57
N LYS A 74 9.61 1.04 3.40
CA LYS A 74 8.26 1.61 3.21
C LYS A 74 7.26 1.01 4.20
N ASN A 75 7.39 -0.28 4.52
CA ASN A 75 6.46 -0.97 5.41
C ASN A 75 6.64 -0.48 6.86
N GLN A 76 7.87 -0.18 7.29
CA GLN A 76 8.13 0.38 8.61
C GLN A 76 7.53 1.79 8.73
N TYR A 77 7.68 2.62 7.71
CA TYR A 77 7.04 3.94 7.63
C TYR A 77 5.51 3.82 7.68
N ARG A 78 4.92 2.93 6.88
CA ARG A 78 3.47 2.70 6.84
C ARG A 78 2.94 2.23 8.19
N ILE A 79 3.63 1.31 8.86
CA ILE A 79 3.26 0.84 10.21
C ILE A 79 3.30 2.00 11.22
N LEU A 80 4.36 2.82 11.21
CA LEU A 80 4.47 4.00 12.06
C LEU A 80 3.29 4.96 11.88
N MET A 81 3.00 5.32 10.61
CA MET A 81 1.89 6.22 10.27
C MET A 81 0.54 5.64 10.66
N LEU A 82 0.31 4.35 10.41
CA LEU A 82 -0.94 3.69 10.76
C LEU A 82 -1.12 3.58 12.28
N ARG A 83 -0.08 3.25 13.05
CA ARG A 83 -0.16 3.27 14.52
C ARG A 83 -0.54 4.65 15.04
N TYR A 84 0.06 5.71 14.49
CA TYR A 84 -0.31 7.08 14.81
C TYR A 84 -1.78 7.35 14.46
N LEU A 85 -2.22 7.12 13.21
CA LEU A 85 -3.62 7.32 12.83
C LEU A 85 -4.60 6.51 13.69
N PHE A 86 -4.28 5.26 14.00
CA PHE A 86 -5.14 4.43 14.85
C PHE A 86 -5.23 4.94 16.28
N SER A 87 -4.15 5.47 16.84
CA SER A 87 -4.21 6.12 18.15
C SER A 87 -5.13 7.36 18.15
N ARG A 88 -5.39 7.96 16.98
CA ARG A 88 -6.31 9.11 16.77
C ARG A 88 -7.71 8.68 16.29
N GLY A 89 -8.05 7.39 16.39
CA GLY A 89 -9.41 6.87 16.14
C GLY A 89 -9.68 6.37 14.73
N TRP A 90 -8.73 6.45 13.81
CA TRP A 90 -8.85 5.89 12.46
C TRP A 90 -8.87 4.36 12.51
N ARG A 91 -9.69 3.68 11.69
CA ARG A 91 -9.85 2.21 11.77
C ARG A 91 -9.97 1.50 10.44
N TYR A 92 -9.98 2.21 9.32
CA TYR A 92 -10.13 1.64 7.99
C TYR A 92 -8.83 1.81 7.22
N VAL A 93 -8.32 0.71 6.66
CA VAL A 93 -7.14 0.69 5.78
C VAL A 93 -7.59 0.17 4.42
N GLY A 94 -7.50 1.04 3.43
CA GLY A 94 -7.69 0.69 2.03
C GLY A 94 -6.33 0.56 1.35
N GLU A 95 -6.09 -0.56 0.68
CA GLU A 95 -4.87 -0.79 -0.12
C GLU A 95 -5.19 -0.86 -1.61
N GLU A 96 -4.22 -0.49 -2.43
CA GLU A 96 -4.19 -0.74 -3.88
C GLU A 96 -3.93 -2.23 -4.14
N LEU A 97 -4.88 -3.04 -3.68
CA LEU A 97 -4.96 -4.48 -3.86
C LEU A 97 -6.35 -4.81 -4.38
N GLY A 98 -6.44 -5.95 -5.06
CA GLY A 98 -7.72 -6.47 -5.54
C GLY A 98 -8.75 -6.56 -4.42
N TRP A 99 -9.99 -6.19 -4.69
CA TRP A 99 -11.10 -6.26 -3.72
C TRP A 99 -11.19 -7.63 -3.00
N SER A 100 -11.06 -8.73 -3.75
CA SER A 100 -11.07 -10.10 -3.20
C SER A 100 -9.92 -10.36 -2.23
N ASP A 101 -8.74 -9.81 -2.52
CA ASP A 101 -7.55 -9.95 -1.69
C ASP A 101 -7.73 -9.17 -0.39
N GLY A 102 -8.34 -7.99 -0.46
CA GLY A 102 -8.76 -7.22 0.70
C GLY A 102 -9.66 -8.00 1.65
N ILE A 103 -10.67 -8.70 1.14
CA ILE A 103 -11.57 -9.55 1.94
C ILE A 103 -10.79 -10.64 2.66
N ARG A 104 -9.87 -11.31 1.97
CA ARG A 104 -9.05 -12.39 2.54
C ARG A 104 -8.13 -11.88 3.63
N ILE A 105 -7.49 -10.74 3.42
CA ILE A 105 -6.68 -10.09 4.43
C ILE A 105 -7.54 -9.69 5.64
N SER A 106 -8.74 -9.13 5.43
CA SER A 106 -9.65 -8.82 6.53
C SER A 106 -9.99 -10.06 7.35
N ARG A 107 -10.32 -11.18 6.70
CA ARG A 107 -10.59 -12.46 7.38
C ARG A 107 -9.37 -12.94 8.18
N TYR A 108 -8.16 -12.84 7.63
CA TYR A 108 -6.95 -13.14 8.38
C TYR A 108 -6.78 -12.23 9.61
N LEU A 109 -7.02 -10.92 9.45
CA LEU A 109 -6.95 -9.97 10.57
C LEU A 109 -7.96 -10.27 11.68
N GLU A 110 -9.10 -10.86 11.33
CA GLU A 110 -10.13 -11.33 12.26
C GLU A 110 -9.74 -12.67 12.91
N THR A 111 -9.52 -13.72 12.12
CA THR A 111 -9.38 -15.11 12.59
C THR A 111 -7.95 -15.48 12.98
N GLY A 112 -6.95 -14.89 12.30
CA GLY A 112 -5.56 -15.31 12.38
C GLY A 112 -5.22 -16.52 11.51
N ASP A 113 -6.18 -17.04 10.74
CA ASP A 113 -5.97 -18.20 9.86
C ASP A 113 -5.17 -17.82 8.61
N LEU A 114 -3.95 -18.35 8.52
CA LEU A 114 -3.02 -18.09 7.41
C LEU A 114 -3.55 -18.62 6.07
N SER A 115 -4.47 -19.58 6.05
CA SER A 115 -5.04 -20.13 4.81
C SER A 115 -5.74 -19.06 3.96
N HIS A 116 -6.20 -17.97 4.58
CA HIS A 116 -6.76 -16.83 3.86
C HIS A 116 -5.70 -16.11 3.03
N LEU A 117 -4.45 -16.05 3.49
CA LEU A 117 -3.35 -15.38 2.77
C LEU A 117 -2.84 -16.20 1.58
N ASP A 118 -3.01 -17.53 1.61
CA ASP A 118 -2.63 -18.43 0.50
C ASP A 118 -3.51 -18.22 -0.75
N ARG A 119 -4.71 -17.63 -0.58
CA ARG A 119 -5.66 -17.34 -1.65
C ARG A 119 -5.54 -15.92 -2.21
N ILE A 120 -4.47 -15.18 -1.92
CA ILE A 120 -4.30 -13.80 -2.41
C ILE A 120 -3.73 -13.79 -3.83
N ALA A 121 -4.46 -13.20 -4.77
CA ALA A 121 -4.10 -13.22 -6.19
C ALA A 121 -2.80 -12.46 -6.47
N THR A 122 -2.62 -11.29 -5.85
CA THR A 122 -1.36 -10.54 -5.94
C THR A 122 -0.15 -11.30 -5.36
N PHE A 123 -0.38 -12.35 -4.54
CA PHE A 123 0.67 -13.22 -4.00
C PHE A 123 0.87 -14.49 -4.85
N GLY A 124 0.37 -14.49 -6.09
CA GLY A 124 0.52 -15.59 -7.03
C GLY A 124 -0.61 -16.63 -6.98
N TYR A 125 -1.64 -16.44 -6.15
CA TYR A 125 -2.81 -17.33 -6.22
C TYR A 125 -3.52 -17.14 -7.56
N ARG A 126 -3.53 -18.20 -8.37
CA ARG A 126 -4.13 -18.15 -9.70
C ARG A 126 -5.65 -18.33 -9.69
N GLY A 127 -6.26 -18.70 -8.55
CA GLY A 127 -7.71 -18.90 -8.50
C GLY A 127 -8.19 -19.87 -9.57
N ASP A 128 -9.39 -19.57 -10.09
CA ASP A 128 -9.98 -20.25 -11.23
C ASP A 128 -9.78 -19.39 -12.48
N VAL A 129 -8.51 -19.12 -12.84
CA VAL A 129 -8.17 -18.54 -14.15
C VAL A 129 -8.87 -19.36 -15.24
N ARG A 130 -9.51 -18.66 -16.16
CA ARG A 130 -10.23 -19.29 -17.27
C ARG A 130 -9.26 -20.00 -18.22
N GLU A 131 -9.58 -21.24 -18.57
CA GLU A 131 -8.78 -22.02 -19.53
C GLU A 131 -8.98 -21.54 -20.98
N ASP A 132 -10.09 -20.84 -21.26
CA ASP A 132 -10.50 -20.45 -22.62
C ASP A 132 -10.03 -19.05 -23.05
N ARG A 133 -9.30 -18.32 -22.19
CA ARG A 133 -8.72 -17.01 -22.54
C ARG A 133 -7.40 -16.75 -21.80
N GLU A 134 -6.51 -15.98 -22.43
CA GLU A 134 -5.27 -15.50 -21.80
C GLU A 134 -5.49 -14.08 -21.27
N ASP A 135 -5.47 -13.96 -19.95
CA ASP A 135 -5.81 -12.75 -19.22
C ASP A 135 -4.58 -11.92 -18.78
N LYS A 136 -3.38 -12.35 -19.17
CA LYS A 136 -2.15 -11.61 -18.88
C LYS A 136 -2.08 -10.28 -19.65
N PRO A 137 -1.52 -9.23 -19.03
CA PRO A 137 -1.27 -7.97 -19.72
C PRO A 137 -0.33 -8.20 -20.90
N THR A 138 -0.60 -7.48 -22.00
CA THR A 138 0.21 -7.52 -23.22
C THR A 138 0.84 -6.16 -23.49
N GLY A 139 1.76 -6.08 -24.46
CA GLY A 139 2.43 -4.84 -24.83
C GLY A 139 3.35 -4.31 -23.72
N ILE A 140 3.31 -3.00 -23.46
CA ILE A 140 4.22 -2.33 -22.51
C ILE A 140 4.04 -2.79 -21.05
N LEU A 141 2.91 -3.41 -20.72
CA LEU A 141 2.61 -3.93 -19.38
C LEU A 141 2.92 -5.43 -19.23
N LYS A 142 3.42 -6.10 -20.28
CA LYS A 142 3.73 -7.54 -20.22
C LYS A 142 4.77 -7.85 -19.14
N ASP A 143 5.77 -6.99 -19.03
CA ASP A 143 6.89 -7.17 -18.11
C ASP A 143 6.46 -7.17 -16.63
N SER A 144 5.42 -6.40 -16.31
CA SER A 144 4.84 -6.36 -14.96
C SER A 144 4.09 -7.65 -14.58
N SER A 145 3.92 -8.59 -15.53
CA SER A 145 3.41 -9.94 -15.25
C SER A 145 4.47 -11.02 -15.43
N ASP A 146 5.36 -10.91 -16.40
CA ASP A 146 6.38 -11.95 -16.68
C ASP A 146 7.48 -11.98 -15.62
N ASN A 147 7.95 -10.79 -15.21
CA ASN A 147 9.13 -10.62 -14.37
C ASN A 147 8.77 -10.03 -13.00
N TYR A 148 7.50 -10.11 -12.61
CA TYR A 148 7.05 -9.63 -11.31
C TYR A 148 7.70 -10.47 -10.19
N PRO A 149 8.44 -9.87 -9.24
CA PRO A 149 9.06 -10.60 -8.14
C PRO A 149 8.01 -10.94 -7.06
N VAL A 150 7.16 -11.92 -7.38
CA VAL A 150 6.00 -12.33 -6.57
C VAL A 150 6.44 -12.76 -5.16
N GLU A 151 7.54 -13.51 -5.05
CA GLU A 151 7.98 -14.07 -3.76
C GLU A 151 8.46 -12.97 -2.81
N GLU A 152 9.26 -12.03 -3.30
CA GLU A 152 9.74 -10.87 -2.54
C GLU A 152 8.58 -9.96 -2.15
N PHE A 153 7.68 -9.66 -3.10
CA PHE A 153 6.49 -8.86 -2.83
C PHE A 153 5.61 -9.50 -1.76
N LYS A 154 5.31 -10.80 -1.91
CA LYS A 154 4.52 -11.59 -0.97
C LYS A 154 5.16 -11.59 0.42
N ALA A 155 6.47 -11.81 0.51
CA ALA A 155 7.17 -11.83 1.79
C ALA A 155 7.03 -10.50 2.54
N GLU A 156 7.21 -9.38 1.84
CA GLU A 156 7.09 -8.04 2.43
C GLU A 156 5.65 -7.69 2.82
N GLN A 157 4.68 -8.00 1.96
CA GLN A 157 3.27 -7.77 2.28
C GLN A 157 2.79 -8.65 3.44
N ILE A 158 3.22 -9.91 3.53
CA ILE A 158 2.90 -10.77 4.68
C ILE A 158 3.48 -10.19 5.97
N ARG A 159 4.69 -9.61 5.95
CA ARG A 159 5.26 -8.94 7.13
C ARG A 159 4.38 -7.77 7.56
N PHE A 160 3.96 -6.93 6.62
CA PHE A 160 3.06 -5.79 6.88
C PHE A 160 1.71 -6.26 7.45
N ILE A 161 1.07 -7.24 6.83
CA ILE A 161 -0.23 -7.79 7.26
C ILE A 161 -0.14 -8.42 8.66
N LYS A 162 0.97 -9.12 8.97
CA LYS A 162 1.24 -9.64 10.32
C LYS A 162 1.41 -8.53 11.35
N ALA A 163 2.05 -7.42 10.99
CA ALA A 163 2.15 -6.25 11.87
C ALA A 163 0.76 -5.66 12.17
N LEU A 164 -0.12 -5.55 11.16
CA LEU A 164 -1.51 -5.13 11.38
C LEU A 164 -2.27 -6.09 12.31
N LYS A 165 -2.08 -7.40 12.16
CA LYS A 165 -2.68 -8.40 13.07
C LYS A 165 -2.19 -8.20 14.50
N ASN A 166 -0.90 -7.94 14.69
CA ASN A 166 -0.31 -7.67 16.00
C ASN A 166 -0.94 -6.41 16.64
N ILE A 167 -1.08 -5.32 15.86
CA ILE A 167 -1.76 -4.10 16.32
C ILE A 167 -3.21 -4.41 16.75
N ASN A 168 -3.95 -5.20 15.97
CA ASN A 168 -5.29 -5.67 16.36
C ASN A 168 -5.28 -6.50 17.65
N GLY A 169 -4.28 -7.37 17.84
CA GLY A 169 -4.13 -8.21 19.02
C GLY A 169 -3.90 -7.44 20.31
N ASN A 170 -3.23 -6.28 20.23
CA ASN A 170 -2.93 -5.41 21.38
C ASN A 170 -4.06 -4.43 21.72
N CYS A 171 -5.16 -4.44 20.97
CA CYS A 171 -6.33 -3.62 21.30
C CYS A 171 -7.05 -4.20 22.52
N LEU A 172 -7.50 -3.33 23.45
CA LEU A 172 -8.33 -3.74 24.58
C LEU A 172 -9.60 -4.46 24.09
N GLU A 173 -10.07 -5.43 24.87
CA GLU A 173 -11.30 -6.15 24.57
C GLU A 173 -12.48 -5.17 24.39
N GLY A 174 -13.28 -5.38 23.32
CA GLY A 174 -14.36 -4.46 22.93
C GLY A 174 -13.93 -3.21 22.16
N SER A 175 -12.62 -2.95 22.00
CA SER A 175 -12.15 -1.85 21.15
C SER A 175 -12.42 -2.11 19.67
N ARG A 176 -12.65 -1.03 18.90
CA ARG A 176 -12.73 -1.11 17.44
C ARG A 176 -11.38 -1.57 16.88
N ARG A 177 -11.40 -2.67 16.13
CA ARG A 177 -10.24 -3.23 15.43
C ARG A 177 -10.09 -2.58 14.05
N ILE A 178 -8.95 -2.83 13.41
CA ILE A 178 -8.68 -2.44 12.03
C ILE A 178 -9.59 -3.22 11.09
N HIS A 179 -10.23 -2.50 10.17
CA HIS A 179 -10.93 -3.02 9.00
C HIS A 179 -10.05 -2.81 7.78
N PHE A 180 -9.86 -3.85 7.00
CA PHE A 180 -9.00 -3.83 5.82
C PHE A 180 -9.83 -4.10 4.57
N PHE A 181 -9.54 -3.38 3.49
CA PHE A 181 -10.16 -3.63 2.19
C PHE A 181 -9.19 -3.30 1.05
N GLY A 182 -9.37 -3.98 -0.07
CA GLY A 182 -8.73 -3.65 -1.34
C GLY A 182 -9.70 -2.80 -2.15
N PHE A 183 -9.20 -1.73 -2.76
CA PHE A 183 -10.03 -0.88 -3.63
C PHE A 183 -9.70 -1.01 -5.11
N ASP A 184 -8.67 -1.81 -5.46
CA ASP A 184 -8.36 -2.09 -6.85
C ASP A 184 -9.30 -3.18 -7.39
N VAL A 185 -9.61 -3.07 -8.68
CA VAL A 185 -10.36 -4.05 -9.47
C VAL A 185 -9.44 -4.93 -10.32
N ASN A 186 -8.16 -4.55 -10.49
CA ASN A 186 -7.13 -5.28 -11.23
C ASN A 186 -6.51 -6.45 -10.43
N ALA A 187 -7.33 -7.35 -9.89
CA ALA A 187 -6.80 -8.66 -9.54
C ALA A 187 -6.51 -9.46 -10.82
N VAL A 188 -5.48 -10.32 -10.80
CA VAL A 188 -5.31 -11.34 -11.85
C VAL A 188 -6.66 -12.06 -12.04
N PRO A 189 -7.21 -12.06 -13.26
CA PRO A 189 -8.51 -12.67 -13.52
C PRO A 189 -8.51 -14.13 -13.06
N GLY A 190 -9.48 -14.51 -12.22
CA GLY A 190 -9.50 -15.81 -11.53
C GLY A 190 -9.51 -15.71 -10.00
N GLY A 191 -8.83 -14.70 -9.45
CA GLY A 191 -8.77 -14.48 -7.99
C GLY A 191 -10.14 -14.20 -7.36
N GLY A 192 -10.97 -13.35 -7.99
CA GLY A 192 -12.30 -13.00 -7.48
C GLY A 192 -13.43 -13.95 -7.90
N TYR A 193 -13.26 -14.73 -8.98
CA TYR A 193 -14.33 -15.56 -9.53
C TYR A 193 -14.80 -16.63 -8.55
N LYS A 194 -13.86 -17.30 -7.89
CA LYS A 194 -14.18 -18.29 -6.87
C LYS A 194 -14.98 -17.70 -5.71
N ASP A 195 -14.64 -16.49 -5.28
CA ASP A 195 -15.34 -15.84 -4.17
C ASP A 195 -16.76 -15.43 -4.58
N ILE A 196 -16.95 -14.96 -5.82
CA ILE A 196 -18.28 -14.67 -6.38
C ILE A 196 -19.11 -15.96 -6.48
N GLN A 197 -18.52 -17.05 -6.99
CA GLN A 197 -19.20 -18.34 -7.08
C GLN A 197 -19.58 -18.90 -5.70
N GLU A 198 -18.66 -18.86 -4.73
CA GLU A 198 -18.93 -19.26 -3.34
C GLU A 198 -20.08 -18.43 -2.74
N LEU A 199 -20.07 -17.10 -2.93
CA LEU A 199 -21.12 -16.20 -2.46
C LEU A 199 -22.49 -16.54 -3.07
N LEU A 200 -22.51 -16.84 -4.36
CA LEU A 200 -23.74 -17.12 -5.11
C LEU A 200 -24.23 -18.58 -5.00
N SER A 201 -23.43 -19.49 -4.45
CA SER A 201 -23.74 -20.92 -4.35
C SER A 201 -25.03 -21.25 -3.58
N SER A 202 -25.45 -20.36 -2.67
CA SER A 202 -26.68 -20.50 -1.89
C SER A 202 -27.94 -19.98 -2.61
N VAL A 203 -27.79 -19.35 -3.77
CA VAL A 203 -28.90 -18.79 -4.54
C VAL A 203 -29.54 -19.88 -5.41
N GLN A 204 -30.79 -20.24 -5.11
CA GLN A 204 -31.49 -21.41 -5.68
C GLN A 204 -31.77 -21.37 -7.20
N ASN A 205 -31.47 -20.26 -7.90
CA ASN A 205 -31.80 -20.06 -9.31
C ASN A 205 -30.56 -19.66 -10.14
N LEU A 206 -29.56 -20.55 -10.15
CA LEU A 206 -28.29 -20.38 -10.86
C LEU A 206 -28.39 -20.31 -12.40
N SER A 207 -29.55 -20.66 -12.99
CA SER A 207 -29.75 -20.58 -14.44
C SER A 207 -29.61 -19.14 -14.98
N ALA A 208 -30.02 -18.14 -14.19
CA ALA A 208 -29.81 -16.72 -14.51
C ALA A 208 -28.34 -16.26 -14.40
N LEU A 209 -27.50 -17.00 -13.67
CA LEU A 209 -26.07 -16.68 -13.48
C LEU A 209 -25.19 -17.23 -14.61
N SER A 210 -25.70 -18.17 -15.42
CA SER A 210 -24.98 -18.72 -16.57
C SER A 210 -24.65 -17.68 -17.65
N GLU A 211 -25.35 -16.54 -17.67
CA GLU A 211 -25.00 -15.41 -18.54
C GLU A 211 -23.86 -14.55 -17.99
N LEU A 212 -23.68 -14.45 -16.66
CA LEU A 212 -22.57 -13.72 -16.04
C LEU A 212 -21.22 -14.45 -16.21
N GLN A 213 -21.23 -15.77 -16.34
CA GLN A 213 -20.04 -16.58 -16.64
C GLN A 213 -19.56 -16.42 -18.10
N LYS A 214 -20.37 -15.81 -18.98
CA LYS A 214 -20.02 -15.54 -20.38
C LYS A 214 -19.39 -14.15 -20.59
N LEU A 215 -19.39 -13.28 -19.58
CA LEU A 215 -18.69 -11.98 -19.57
C LEU A 215 -17.21 -12.16 -19.15
#